data_AF-A0A445D5V2-F1
#
_entry.id   AF-A0A445D5V2-F1
#
_cell.length_a   1.000
_cell.length_b   1.000
_cell.length_c   1.000
_cell.angle_alpha   90.00
_cell.angle_beta   90.00
_cell.angle_gamma   90.00
#
_symmetry.space_group_name_H-M   'P 1'
#
loop_
_entity.id
_entity.type
_entity.pdbx_description
1 polymer ?
#
loop_
_entity_poly.entity_id
_entity_poly.type
_entity_poly.pdbx_seq_one_letter_code
_entity_poly.pdbx_strand_id
1 'polypeptide(L)'
;MEEWNLHPLKGEHLHVRCCAHILNLVVNDGLKEMHESISKIRNAIRYVRASPSRMNRFKNFIKEVRIQDKCTVQLDVSTRWNSTYTMLESGLKFQKAFKRLGERDT
;
A
#
# COMPACT_ATOMS: atom_id res chain seq x y z
N MET A 1 -34.05 19.20 -8.93
CA MET A 1 -33.79 18.09 -9.88
C MET A 1 -34.47 18.33 -11.25
N GLU A 2 -34.76 19.58 -11.63
CA GLU A 2 -35.40 19.92 -12.92
C GLU A 2 -34.42 20.50 -13.96
N GLU A 3 -33.18 20.81 -13.57
CA GLU A 3 -32.20 21.50 -14.42
C GLU A 3 -31.62 20.64 -15.56
N TRP A 4 -31.70 19.32 -15.46
CA TRP A 4 -31.15 18.41 -16.48
C TRP A 4 -31.96 18.37 -17.77
N ASN A 5 -33.22 18.82 -17.74
CA ASN A 5 -34.12 18.86 -18.89
C ASN A 5 -33.78 19.97 -19.90
N LEU A 6 -32.89 20.90 -19.54
CA LEU A 6 -32.41 21.99 -20.40
C LEU A 6 -31.21 21.57 -21.28
N HIS A 7 -30.62 20.40 -21.04
CA HIS A 7 -29.51 19.91 -21.86
C HIS A 7 -30.02 19.58 -23.28
N PRO A 8 -29.30 19.92 -24.36
CA PRO A 8 -29.73 19.70 -25.75
C PRO A 8 -30.11 18.25 -26.10
N LEU A 9 -29.64 17.30 -25.30
CA LEU A 9 -29.92 15.86 -25.42
C LEU A 9 -30.83 15.30 -24.30
N LYS A 10 -31.51 16.17 -23.54
CA LYS A 10 -32.38 15.80 -22.40
C LYS A 10 -31.75 14.83 -21.40
N GLY A 11 -30.41 14.84 -21.30
CA GLY A 11 -29.66 13.92 -20.45
C GLY A 11 -29.53 12.47 -20.94
N GLU A 12 -30.06 12.10 -22.11
CA GLU A 12 -30.06 10.70 -22.61
C GLU A 12 -28.66 10.09 -22.79
N HIS A 13 -27.64 10.94 -22.96
CA HIS A 13 -26.24 10.52 -23.12
C HIS A 13 -25.31 11.14 -22.08
N LEU A 14 -25.86 11.60 -20.95
CA LEU A 14 -25.05 12.18 -19.89
C LEU A 14 -24.30 11.06 -19.15
N HIS A 15 -22.98 11.02 -19.34
CA HIS A 15 -22.11 10.11 -18.61
C HIS A 15 -21.22 10.89 -17.64
N VAL A 16 -21.47 10.72 -16.34
CA VAL A 16 -20.63 11.26 -15.27
C VAL A 16 -19.70 10.16 -14.76
N ARG A 17 -18.39 10.41 -14.79
CA ARG A 17 -17.40 9.47 -14.25
C ARG A 17 -17.47 9.46 -12.73
N CYS A 18 -17.38 8.27 -12.13
CA CYS A 18 -17.29 8.13 -10.69
C CYS A 18 -15.98 8.74 -10.16
N CYS A 19 -16.05 9.62 -9.16
CA CYS A 19 -14.87 10.24 -8.54
C CYS A 19 -13.91 9.21 -7.95
N ALA A 20 -14.42 8.12 -7.35
CA ALA A 20 -13.58 7.05 -6.84
C ALA A 20 -12.82 6.31 -7.97
N HIS A 21 -13.43 6.20 -9.16
CA HIS A 21 -12.77 5.66 -10.34
C HIS A 21 -11.66 6.59 -10.85
N ILE A 22 -11.92 7.90 -10.91
CA ILE A 22 -10.91 8.90 -11.27
C ILE A 22 -9.73 8.84 -10.29
N LEU A 23 -10.00 8.83 -8.98
CA LEU A 23 -8.97 8.72 -7.95
C LEU A 23 -8.14 7.45 -8.13
N ASN A 24 -8.79 6.31 -8.39
CA ASN A 24 -8.10 5.05 -8.65
C ASN A 24 -7.16 5.16 -9.86
N LEU A 25 -7.56 5.82 -10.95
CA LEU A 25 -6.69 6.03 -12.11
C LEU A 25 -5.45 6.86 -11.74
N VAL A 26 -5.64 8.00 -11.08
CA VAL A 26 -4.55 8.90 -10.66
C VAL A 26 -3.57 8.21 -9.73
N VAL A 27 -4.07 7.50 -8.71
CA VAL A 27 -3.21 6.79 -7.76
C VAL A 27 -2.43 5.69 -8.45
N ASN A 28 -3.07 4.87 -9.29
CA ASN A 28 -2.35 3.80 -10.00
C ASN A 28 -1.27 4.34 -10.93
N ASP A 29 -1.49 5.50 -11.56
CA ASP A 29 -0.47 6.14 -12.38
C ASP A 29 0.75 6.54 -11.54
N GLY A 30 0.53 7.21 -10.40
CA GLY A 30 1.62 7.55 -9.47
C GLY A 30 2.34 6.33 -8.89
N LEU A 31 1.63 5.23 -8.62
CA LEU A 31 2.25 3.99 -8.15
C LEU A 31 3.15 3.33 -9.20
N LYS A 32 2.90 3.54 -10.50
CA LYS A 32 3.78 3.02 -11.57
C LYS A 32 5.12 3.75 -11.58
N GLU A 33 5.12 5.06 -11.44
CA GLU A 33 6.36 5.85 -11.35
C GLU A 33 7.23 5.44 -10.15
N MET A 34 6.60 5.01 -9.05
CA MET A 34 7.28 4.55 -7.84
C MET A 34 7.53 3.04 -7.80
N HIS A 35 7.33 2.32 -8.92
CA HIS A 35 7.29 0.84 -8.94
C HIS A 35 8.53 0.20 -8.33
N GLU A 36 9.73 0.70 -8.63
CA GLU A 36 10.99 0.12 -8.11
C GLU A 36 11.08 0.19 -6.60
N SER A 37 10.79 1.36 -6.01
CA SER A 37 10.80 1.58 -4.56
C SER A 37 9.76 0.71 -3.86
N ILE A 38 8.55 0.65 -4.42
CA ILE A 38 7.48 -0.21 -3.91
C ILE A 38 7.91 -1.68 -3.99
N SER A 39 8.54 -2.11 -5.08
CA SER A 39 9.03 -3.48 -5.26
C SER A 39 10.11 -3.86 -4.24
N LYS A 40 11.03 -2.94 -3.89
CA LYS A 40 12.02 -3.16 -2.83
C LYS A 40 11.36 -3.37 -1.47
N ILE A 41 10.40 -2.52 -1.10
CA ILE A 41 9.64 -2.65 0.17
C ILE A 41 8.86 -3.96 0.18
N ARG A 42 8.18 -4.27 -0.93
CA ARG A 42 7.42 -5.51 -1.10
C ARG A 42 8.30 -6.74 -0.91
N ASN A 43 9.50 -6.74 -1.47
CA ASN A 43 10.44 -7.85 -1.32
C ASN A 43 10.94 -8.02 0.13
N ALA A 44 11.21 -6.92 0.84
CA ALA A 44 11.56 -6.99 2.26
C ALA A 44 10.41 -7.58 3.11
N ILE A 45 9.17 -7.18 2.84
CA ILE A 45 7.99 -7.72 3.51
C ILE A 45 7.78 -9.20 3.15
N ARG A 46 7.94 -9.58 1.87
CA ARG A 46 7.90 -10.99 1.44
C ARG A 46 8.94 -11.82 2.17
N TYR A 47 10.17 -11.34 2.31
CA TYR A 47 11.23 -12.04 3.02
C TYR A 47 10.83 -12.36 4.47
N VAL A 48 10.37 -11.35 5.21
CA VAL A 48 9.94 -11.51 6.61
C VAL A 48 8.76 -12.47 6.75
N ARG A 49 7.83 -12.44 5.77
CA ARG A 49 6.63 -13.29 5.75
C ARG A 49 6.86 -14.69 5.19
N ALA A 50 8.01 -14.96 4.58
CA ALA A 50 8.28 -16.23 3.90
C ALA A 50 8.30 -17.43 4.86
N SER A 51 8.59 -17.23 6.15
CA SER A 51 8.53 -18.29 7.15
C SER A 51 8.15 -17.77 8.55
N PRO A 52 7.59 -18.62 9.43
CA PRO A 52 7.34 -18.26 10.83
C PRO A 52 8.62 -17.88 11.58
N SER A 53 9.76 -18.51 11.26
CA SER A 53 11.05 -18.21 11.88
C SER A 53 11.54 -16.80 11.56
N ARG A 54 11.47 -16.38 10.28
CA ARG A 54 11.81 -15.00 9.87
C ARG A 54 10.88 -13.97 10.49
N MET A 55 9.58 -14.27 10.52
CA MET A 55 8.59 -13.41 11.18
C MET A 55 8.87 -13.25 12.69
N ASN A 56 9.19 -14.35 13.39
CA ASN A 56 9.52 -14.30 14.82
C ASN A 56 10.80 -13.51 15.08
N ARG A 57 11.83 -13.68 14.23
CA ARG A 57 13.04 -12.87 14.30
C ARG A 57 12.76 -11.39 14.07
N PHE A 58 11.92 -11.05 13.11
CA PHE A 58 11.49 -9.67 12.88
C PHE A 58 10.73 -9.08 14.05
N LYS A 59 9.84 -9.85 14.70
CA LYS A 59 9.17 -9.44 15.94
C LYS A 59 10.15 -9.13 17.07
N ASN A 60 11.27 -9.85 17.17
CA ASN A 60 12.31 -9.54 18.13
C ASN A 60 12.95 -8.18 17.83
N PHE A 61 13.22 -7.86 16.56
CA PHE A 61 13.70 -6.53 16.20
C PHE A 61 12.69 -5.42 16.49
N ILE A 62 11.40 -5.65 16.25
CA ILE A 62 10.32 -4.70 16.63
C ILE A 62 10.37 -4.40 18.13
N LYS A 63 10.56 -5.44 18.97
CA LYS A 63 10.73 -5.28 20.42
C LYS A 63 12.01 -4.53 20.78
N GLU A 64 13.15 -4.86 20.15
CA GLU A 64 14.44 -4.18 20.37
C GLU A 64 14.35 -2.67 20.10
N VAL A 65 13.62 -2.28 19.05
CA VAL A 65 13.44 -0.86 18.68
C VAL A 65 12.26 -0.18 19.41
N ARG A 66 11.64 -0.88 20.38
CA ARG A 66 10.56 -0.40 21.26
C ARG A 66 9.32 0.13 20.54
N ILE A 67 8.95 -0.47 19.40
CA ILE A 67 7.68 -0.16 18.75
C ILE A 67 6.56 -0.89 19.50
N GLN A 68 5.69 -0.14 20.18
CA GLN A 68 4.58 -0.67 21.00
C GLN A 68 3.34 -1.02 20.17
N ASP A 69 3.53 -1.66 19.03
CA ASP A 69 2.43 -1.98 18.12
C ASP A 69 2.21 -3.48 17.97
N LYS A 70 0.94 -3.90 18.00
CA LYS A 70 0.53 -5.30 17.83
C LYS A 70 0.39 -5.67 16.35
N CYS A 71 0.38 -4.70 15.44
CA CYS A 71 0.28 -4.97 14.01
C CYS A 71 1.52 -5.68 13.49
N THR A 72 1.32 -6.44 12.42
CA THR A 72 2.39 -7.10 11.65
C THR A 72 2.44 -6.52 10.25
N VAL A 73 3.55 -6.74 9.54
CA VAL A 73 3.69 -6.32 8.15
C VAL A 73 2.73 -7.08 7.24
N GLN A 74 2.00 -6.34 6.40
CA GLN A 74 1.05 -6.88 5.43
C GLN A 74 1.63 -6.78 4.02
N LEU A 75 1.43 -7.84 3.22
CA LEU A 75 1.77 -7.83 1.80
C LEU A 75 0.60 -7.24 1.01
N ASP A 76 0.89 -6.42 0.02
CA ASP A 76 -0.13 -5.82 -0.85
C ASP A 76 -0.75 -6.85 -1.80
N VAL A 77 -1.91 -6.49 -2.34
CA VAL A 77 -2.50 -7.07 -3.55
C VAL A 77 -2.22 -6.08 -4.67
N SER A 78 -1.38 -6.48 -5.63
CA SER A 78 -0.82 -5.57 -6.66
C SER A 78 -1.87 -4.86 -7.52
N THR A 79 -3.09 -5.40 -7.62
CA THR A 79 -4.20 -4.82 -8.37
C THR A 79 -5.04 -3.83 -7.57
N ARG A 80 -4.74 -3.63 -6.27
CA ARG A 80 -5.52 -2.80 -5.35
C ARG A 80 -4.65 -1.77 -4.65
N TRP A 81 -4.75 -0.51 -5.08
CA TRP A 81 -3.93 0.59 -4.55
C TRP A 81 -4.06 0.78 -3.03
N ASN A 82 -5.24 0.57 -2.46
CA ASN A 82 -5.47 0.70 -1.02
C ASN A 82 -4.65 -0.32 -0.22
N SER A 83 -4.47 -1.54 -0.73
CA SER A 83 -3.59 -2.53 -0.09
C SER A 83 -2.10 -2.18 -0.23
N THR A 84 -1.71 -1.53 -1.33
CA THR A 84 -0.36 -0.99 -1.50
C THR A 84 -0.12 0.13 -0.49
N TYR A 85 -1.09 1.02 -0.30
CA TYR A 85 -1.04 2.06 0.73
C TYR A 85 -0.81 1.46 2.12
N THR A 86 -1.60 0.47 2.54
CA THR A 86 -1.43 -0.17 3.86
C THR A 86 -0.09 -0.88 4.00
N MET A 87 0.42 -1.52 2.93
CA MET A 87 1.76 -2.11 2.92
C MET A 87 2.84 -1.04 3.14
N LEU A 88 2.76 0.09 2.44
CA LEU A 88 3.73 1.19 2.55
C LEU A 88 3.68 1.85 3.92
N GLU A 89 2.48 2.10 4.45
CA GLU A 89 2.26 2.63 5.80
C GLU A 89 2.88 1.71 6.86
N SER A 90 2.65 0.40 6.75
CA SER A 90 3.30 -0.59 7.62
C SER A 90 4.82 -0.64 7.43
N GLY A 91 5.30 -0.54 6.18
CA GLY A 91 6.73 -0.55 5.88
C GLY A 91 7.45 0.62 6.52
N LEU A 92 6.86 1.82 6.45
CA LEU A 92 7.35 3.03 7.09
C LEU A 92 7.35 2.90 8.61
N LYS A 93 6.26 2.42 9.19
CA LYS A 93 6.12 2.19 10.64
C LYS A 93 7.22 1.29 11.21
N PHE A 94 7.58 0.22 10.49
CA PHE A 94 8.61 -0.73 10.92
C PHE A 94 9.99 -0.48 10.27
N GLN A 95 10.22 0.70 9.69
CA GLN A 95 11.47 1.03 8.99
C GLN A 95 12.72 0.77 9.86
N LYS A 96 12.69 1.14 11.14
CA LYS A 96 13.79 0.89 12.09
C LYS A 96 14.06 -0.59 12.30
N ALA A 97 13.02 -1.42 12.37
CA ALA A 97 13.15 -2.87 12.50
C ALA A 97 13.71 -3.50 11.22
N PHE A 98 13.28 -3.03 10.04
CA PHE A 98 13.85 -3.45 8.76
C PHE A 98 15.33 -3.06 8.61
N LYS A 99 15.72 -1.87 9.09
CA LYS A 99 17.13 -1.46 9.11
C LYS A 99 17.97 -2.41 9.96
N ARG A 100 17.53 -2.73 11.18
CA ARG A 100 18.20 -3.70 12.07
C ARG A 100 18.27 -5.11 11.49
N LEU A 101 17.23 -5.52 10.77
CA LEU A 101 17.22 -6.80 10.05
C LEU A 101 18.32 -6.82 8.98
N GLY A 102 18.43 -5.78 8.16
CA GLY A 102 19.47 -5.67 7.12
C GLY A 102 20.90 -5.71 7.69
N GLU A 103 21.15 -5.02 8.80
CA GLU A 103 22.46 -5.00 9.48
C GLU A 103 22.90 -6.37 10.04
N ARG A 104 21.98 -7.32 10.25
CA ARG A 104 22.27 -8.63 10.86
C ARG A 104 21.99 -9.85 9.97
N ASP A 105 21.46 -9.65 8.76
CA ASP A 105 21.15 -10.70 7.76
C ASP A 105 21.99 -10.59 6.47
N THR A 106 22.93 -9.63 6.42
CA THR A 106 24.06 -9.63 5.47
C THR A 106 25.31 -10.08 6.19
#